data_AF-A0A7S3MT71-F1
#
_entry.id   AF-A0A7S3MT71-F1
#
_cell.length_a   1.000
_cell.length_b   1.000
_cell.length_c   1.000
_cell.angle_alpha   90.00
_cell.angle_beta   90.00
_cell.angle_gamma   90.00
#
_symmetry.space_group_name_H-M   'P 1'
#
loop_
_entity.id
_entity.type
_entity.pdbx_description
1 polymer ?
#
loop_
_entity_poly.entity_id
_entity_poly.type
_entity_poly.pdbx_seq_one_letter_code
_entity_poly.pdbx_strand_id
1 'polypeptide(L)'
;MQGDEDVSRMTYIQAPKDEPANLDMSAFDKPNVQMQGADNTKKDFEIISECMEKHSTFSNVMQRRIANMKTVMNYLLNDNDLVSAVNSLGLIKDTTVTMDFLNSTFAKNKRLDLLNFDKIVLLMPYVQEMIDSKYETHNVAGLKSALNILRGFSQSIIDIKRTAVMGGVDLAREDRIRKADDVIEVFFQ
;
A
#
# COMPACT_ATOMS: atom_id res chain seq x y z
N MET A 1 39.20 68.62 -24.46
CA MET A 1 39.28 69.17 -23.08
C MET A 1 38.67 68.12 -22.18
N GLN A 2 39.53 67.40 -21.46
CA GLN A 2 39.19 66.27 -20.61
C GLN A 2 39.15 66.81 -19.18
N GLY A 3 37.98 66.75 -18.53
CA GLY A 3 37.83 67.15 -17.14
C GLY A 3 38.22 66.00 -16.24
N ASP A 4 39.28 66.18 -15.45
CA ASP A 4 39.65 65.35 -14.31
C ASP A 4 38.57 65.46 -13.22
N GLU A 5 37.89 64.37 -12.90
CA GLU A 5 37.15 64.25 -11.64
C GLU A 5 38.12 63.76 -10.55
N ASP A 6 38.42 64.66 -9.61
CA ASP A 6 39.28 64.43 -8.44
C ASP A 6 38.63 63.43 -7.48
N VAL A 7 38.97 62.15 -7.63
CA VAL A 7 38.50 61.02 -6.82
C VAL A 7 39.08 60.98 -5.39
N SER A 8 39.86 61.99 -4.99
CA SER A 8 40.58 62.02 -3.70
C SER A 8 39.69 62.11 -2.45
N ARG A 9 38.35 62.17 -2.60
CA ARG A 9 37.38 62.22 -1.48
C ARG A 9 36.44 61.03 -1.38
N MET A 10 36.63 59.96 -2.17
CA MET A 10 35.83 58.75 -1.98
C MET A 10 36.30 57.97 -0.75
N THR A 11 35.47 57.97 0.30
CA THR A 11 35.69 57.12 1.48
C THR A 11 35.32 55.70 1.12
N TYR A 12 36.32 54.83 0.92
CA TYR A 12 36.10 53.41 0.69
C TYR A 12 35.80 52.69 2.00
N ILE A 13 34.56 52.25 2.18
CA ILE A 13 34.17 51.33 3.25
C ILE A 13 34.39 49.92 2.71
N GLN A 14 35.36 49.18 3.27
CA GLN A 14 35.55 47.76 2.96
C GLN A 14 34.27 47.00 3.28
N ALA A 15 33.82 46.12 2.37
CA ALA A 15 32.68 45.25 2.63
C ALA A 15 32.95 44.42 3.90
N PRO A 16 31.96 44.25 4.80
CA PRO A 16 32.15 43.43 5.99
C PRO A 16 32.58 42.03 5.55
N LYS A 17 33.73 41.56 6.04
CA LYS A 17 34.08 40.15 5.91
C LYS A 17 33.10 39.37 6.77
N ASP A 18 32.48 38.35 6.17
CA ASP A 18 31.54 37.43 6.82
C ASP A 18 32.31 36.42 7.70
N GLU A 19 33.23 36.93 8.51
CA GLU A 19 34.02 36.17 9.48
C GLU A 19 33.55 36.59 10.88
N PRO A 20 33.18 35.64 11.75
CA PRO A 20 32.65 35.97 13.05
C PRO A 20 33.71 36.72 13.88
N ALA A 21 33.40 37.95 14.28
CA ALA A 21 34.32 38.80 15.02
C ALA A 21 34.74 38.13 16.33
N ASN A 22 36.04 37.83 16.47
CA ASN A 22 36.65 37.25 17.68
C ASN A 22 36.05 35.91 18.15
N LEU A 23 35.51 35.11 17.23
CA LEU A 23 35.09 33.74 17.55
C LEU A 23 36.21 32.78 17.17
N ASP A 24 36.88 32.22 18.17
CA ASP A 24 37.90 31.18 17.95
C ASP A 24 37.20 29.89 17.51
N MET A 25 37.19 29.65 16.20
CA MET A 25 36.59 28.46 15.59
C MET A 25 37.26 27.17 16.10
N SER A 26 38.53 27.23 16.51
CA SER A 26 39.25 26.09 17.07
C SER A 26 38.81 25.74 18.49
N ALA A 27 38.12 26.66 19.20
CA ALA A 27 37.50 26.36 20.49
C ALA A 27 36.23 25.50 20.35
N PHE A 28 35.64 25.41 19.15
CA PHE A 28 34.53 24.50 18.84
C PHE A 28 35.01 23.13 18.36
N ASP A 29 36.30 22.98 18.02
CA ASP A 29 36.90 21.68 17.82
C ASP A 29 37.04 21.00 19.18
N LYS A 30 36.34 19.87 19.34
CA LYS A 30 36.43 19.08 20.57
C LYS A 30 37.90 18.71 20.83
N PRO A 31 38.44 18.92 22.05
CA PRO A 31 39.81 18.58 22.34
C PRO A 31 39.98 17.06 22.18
N ASN A 32 40.86 16.66 21.25
CA ASN A 32 41.33 15.29 21.02
C ASN A 32 40.36 14.27 20.35
N VAL A 33 39.75 14.62 19.22
CA VAL A 33 39.05 13.64 18.34
C VAL A 33 40.01 12.79 17.49
N GLN A 34 41.33 13.01 17.55
CA GLN A 34 42.30 12.27 16.72
C GLN A 34 42.40 10.76 17.04
N MET A 35 41.84 10.27 18.17
CA MET A 35 41.72 8.83 18.45
C MET A 35 40.28 8.28 18.51
N GLN A 36 39.24 9.12 18.58
CA GLN A 36 37.84 8.67 18.60
C GLN A 36 37.17 8.68 17.22
N GLY A 37 37.77 9.35 16.22
CA GLY A 37 37.27 9.35 14.85
C GLY A 37 37.29 7.95 14.23
N ALA A 38 38.40 7.21 14.35
CA ALA A 38 38.55 5.90 13.73
C ALA A 38 37.59 4.83 14.27
N ASP A 39 37.28 4.84 15.58
CA ASP A 39 36.32 3.92 16.18
C ASP A 39 34.87 4.26 15.83
N ASN A 40 34.54 5.55 15.66
CA ASN A 40 33.21 5.95 15.19
C ASN A 40 33.04 5.67 13.68
N THR A 41 34.05 5.92 12.85
CA THR A 41 33.98 5.59 11.41
C THR A 41 33.87 4.08 11.17
N LYS A 42 34.52 3.24 12.00
CA LYS A 42 34.35 1.78 11.95
C LYS A 42 32.94 1.36 12.34
N LYS A 43 32.36 1.95 13.39
CA LYS A 43 30.95 1.71 13.78
C LYS A 43 29.97 2.16 12.71
N ASP A 44 30.20 3.31 12.09
CA ASP A 44 29.36 3.80 10.99
C ASP A 44 29.43 2.86 9.78
N PHE A 45 30.61 2.36 9.44
CA PHE A 45 30.79 1.39 8.37
C PHE A 45 30.09 0.06 8.66
N GLU A 46 30.14 -0.43 9.90
CA GLU A 46 29.40 -1.62 10.33
C GLU A 46 27.89 -1.43 10.21
N ILE A 47 27.35 -0.30 10.66
CA ILE A 47 25.92 0.05 10.55
C ILE A 47 25.50 0.13 9.07
N ILE A 48 26.31 0.80 8.24
CA ILE A 48 26.05 0.91 6.80
C ILE A 48 26.07 -0.49 6.16
N SER A 49 27.05 -1.32 6.49
CA SER A 49 27.16 -2.67 5.94
C SER A 49 25.98 -3.54 6.33
N GLU A 50 25.53 -3.48 7.59
CA GLU A 50 24.36 -4.21 8.07
C GLU A 50 23.08 -3.75 7.33
N CYS A 51 22.93 -2.44 7.12
CA CYS A 51 21.81 -1.89 6.37
C CYS A 51 21.83 -2.34 4.89
N MET A 52 23.01 -2.30 4.26
CA MET A 52 23.19 -2.66 2.86
C MET A 52 23.01 -4.16 2.61
N GLU A 53 23.27 -5.02 3.59
CA GLU A 53 23.11 -6.47 3.51
C GLU A 53 21.69 -6.85 3.08
N LYS A 54 20.67 -6.22 3.67
CA LYS A 54 19.25 -6.51 3.40
C LYS A 54 18.63 -5.59 2.35
N HIS A 55 19.30 -4.49 2.01
CA HIS A 55 18.77 -3.46 1.11
C HIS A 55 18.39 -4.02 -0.27
N SER A 56 19.29 -4.82 -0.88
CA SER A 56 19.04 -5.39 -2.22
C SER A 56 17.80 -6.29 -2.22
N THR A 57 17.68 -7.18 -1.23
CA THR A 57 16.50 -8.04 -1.06
C THR A 57 15.23 -7.24 -0.86
N PHE A 58 15.24 -6.25 0.04
CA PHE A 58 14.11 -5.38 0.28
C PHE A 58 13.67 -4.66 -1.00
N SER A 59 14.62 -4.03 -1.71
CA SER A 59 14.37 -3.27 -2.93
C SER A 59 13.75 -4.17 -4.01
N ASN A 60 14.31 -5.36 -4.23
CA ASN A 60 13.79 -6.31 -5.23
C ASN A 60 12.38 -6.82 -4.87
N VAL A 61 12.13 -7.14 -3.60
CA VAL A 61 10.81 -7.58 -3.13
C VAL A 61 9.78 -6.47 -3.31
N MET A 62 10.10 -5.24 -2.92
CA MET A 62 9.20 -4.10 -3.04
C MET A 62 8.91 -3.74 -4.49
N GLN A 63 9.93 -3.71 -5.36
CA GLN A 63 9.75 -3.44 -6.79
C GLN A 63 8.83 -4.47 -7.45
N ARG A 64 9.05 -5.77 -7.18
CA ARG A 64 8.19 -6.85 -7.69
C ARG A 64 6.76 -6.72 -7.18
N ARG A 65 6.58 -6.46 -5.87
CA ARG A 65 5.24 -6.29 -5.28
C ARG A 65 4.48 -5.11 -5.88
N ILE A 66 5.16 -3.98 -6.11
CA ILE A 66 4.57 -2.80 -6.78
C ILE A 66 4.17 -3.13 -8.22
N ALA A 67 5.03 -3.82 -8.98
CA ALA A 67 4.73 -4.21 -10.35
C ALA A 67 3.49 -5.13 -10.42
N ASN A 68 3.45 -6.15 -9.55
CA ASN A 68 2.32 -7.06 -9.44
C ASN A 68 1.03 -6.34 -9.05
N MET A 69 1.08 -5.45 -8.06
CA MET A 69 -0.08 -4.69 -7.60
C MET A 69 -0.60 -3.73 -8.68
N LYS A 70 0.29 -3.09 -9.45
CA LYS A 70 -0.09 -2.27 -10.61
C LYS A 70 -0.85 -3.08 -11.65
N THR A 71 -0.41 -4.30 -11.96
CA THR A 71 -1.12 -5.19 -12.89
C THR A 71 -2.54 -5.47 -12.43
N VAL A 72 -2.72 -5.86 -11.16
CA VAL A 72 -4.05 -6.15 -10.59
C VAL A 72 -4.93 -4.89 -10.58
N MET A 73 -4.37 -3.75 -10.15
CA MET A 73 -5.11 -2.50 -10.02
C MET A 73 -5.49 -1.89 -11.37
N ASN A 74 -4.73 -2.13 -12.43
CA ASN A 74 -5.08 -1.64 -13.77
C ASN A 74 -6.44 -2.19 -14.24
N TYR A 75 -6.72 -3.48 -14.03
CA TYR A 75 -8.03 -4.06 -14.35
C TYR A 75 -9.17 -3.39 -13.56
N LEU A 76 -8.93 -3.05 -12.29
CA LEU A 76 -9.93 -2.40 -11.44
C LEU A 76 -10.16 -0.92 -11.76
N LEU A 77 -9.10 -0.18 -12.10
CA LEU A 77 -9.16 1.27 -12.27
C LEU A 77 -9.56 1.68 -13.69
N ASN A 78 -9.13 0.92 -14.70
CA ASN A 78 -9.37 1.26 -16.09
C ASN A 78 -10.62 0.56 -16.64
N ASP A 79 -10.80 -0.72 -16.30
CA ASP A 79 -11.80 -1.58 -16.94
C ASP A 79 -13.00 -1.91 -16.03
N ASN A 80 -12.91 -1.57 -14.72
CA ASN A 80 -13.82 -2.03 -13.67
C ASN A 80 -14.01 -3.58 -13.68
N ASP A 81 -13.00 -4.30 -14.18
CA ASP A 81 -13.06 -5.74 -14.37
C ASP A 81 -12.47 -6.47 -13.16
N LEU A 82 -13.36 -6.76 -12.20
CA LEU A 82 -13.00 -7.54 -11.02
C LEU A 82 -12.60 -8.98 -11.38
N VAL A 83 -13.18 -9.58 -12.41
CA VAL A 83 -12.92 -10.98 -12.76
C VAL A 83 -11.48 -11.12 -13.25
N SER A 84 -11.05 -10.24 -14.16
CA SER A 84 -9.65 -10.21 -14.62
C SER A 84 -8.68 -9.87 -13.49
N ALA A 85 -9.05 -8.92 -12.60
CA ALA A 85 -8.23 -8.61 -11.43
C ALA A 85 -8.03 -9.84 -10.53
N VAL A 86 -9.10 -10.58 -10.20
CA VAL A 86 -9.03 -11.77 -9.35
C VAL A 86 -8.27 -12.91 -10.06
N ASN A 87 -8.49 -13.12 -11.36
CA ASN A 87 -7.72 -14.10 -12.13
C ASN A 87 -6.22 -13.78 -12.12
N SER A 88 -5.85 -12.49 -12.20
CA SER A 88 -4.46 -12.07 -12.14
C SER A 88 -3.81 -12.34 -10.78
N LEU A 89 -4.56 -12.26 -9.67
CA LEU A 89 -4.06 -12.66 -8.34
C LEU A 89 -3.66 -14.15 -8.33
N GLY A 90 -4.51 -15.01 -8.89
CA GLY A 90 -4.23 -16.45 -9.03
C GLY A 90 -3.01 -16.76 -9.91
N LEU A 91 -2.69 -15.91 -10.89
CA LEU A 91 -1.50 -16.03 -11.73
C LEU A 91 -0.23 -15.55 -11.01
N ILE A 92 -0.33 -14.43 -10.27
CA ILE A 92 0.79 -13.83 -9.53
C ILE A 92 1.23 -14.71 -8.36
N LYS A 93 0.29 -15.38 -7.68
CA LYS A 93 0.54 -16.29 -6.53
C LYS A 93 1.37 -15.65 -5.41
N ASP A 94 1.14 -14.36 -5.17
CA ASP A 94 1.76 -13.60 -4.09
C ASP A 94 0.66 -13.16 -3.11
N THR A 95 0.54 -13.89 -1.99
CA THR A 95 -0.46 -13.65 -0.94
C THR A 95 -0.38 -12.22 -0.39
N THR A 96 0.79 -11.58 -0.40
CA THR A 96 0.96 -10.19 0.03
C THR A 96 0.32 -9.19 -0.93
N VAL A 97 0.21 -9.52 -2.22
CA VAL A 97 -0.51 -8.73 -3.22
C VAL A 97 -2.02 -8.92 -3.05
N THR A 98 -2.48 -10.16 -2.79
CA THR A 98 -3.88 -10.45 -2.44
C THR A 98 -4.32 -9.65 -1.22
N MET A 99 -3.48 -9.59 -0.17
CA MET A 99 -3.75 -8.79 1.01
C MET A 99 -3.88 -7.29 0.68
N ASP A 100 -2.94 -6.72 -0.07
CA ASP A 100 -3.01 -5.29 -0.46
C ASP A 100 -4.26 -4.98 -1.28
N PHE A 101 -4.61 -5.88 -2.20
CA PHE A 101 -5.80 -5.79 -3.01
C PHE A 101 -7.06 -5.77 -2.16
N LEU A 102 -7.28 -6.78 -1.30
CA LEU A 102 -8.44 -6.86 -0.43
C LEU A 102 -8.50 -5.68 0.56
N ASN A 103 -7.35 -5.31 1.13
CA ASN A 103 -7.26 -4.23 2.09
C ASN A 103 -7.54 -2.85 1.48
N SER A 104 -7.14 -2.61 0.23
CA SER A 104 -7.39 -1.35 -0.48
C SER A 104 -8.81 -1.24 -1.04
N THR A 105 -9.50 -2.36 -1.22
CA THR A 105 -10.84 -2.45 -1.82
C THR A 105 -11.92 -2.76 -0.78
N PHE A 106 -12.18 -4.04 -0.51
CA PHE A 106 -13.34 -4.53 0.23
C PHE A 106 -13.19 -4.36 1.74
N ALA A 107 -11.99 -4.57 2.31
CA ALA A 107 -11.78 -4.41 3.75
C ALA A 107 -12.02 -2.97 4.24
N LYS A 108 -11.74 -1.98 3.38
CA LYS A 108 -11.99 -0.56 3.62
C LYS A 108 -13.34 -0.09 3.07
N ASN A 109 -14.18 -1.01 2.60
CA ASN A 109 -15.51 -0.73 2.08
C ASN A 109 -15.52 0.29 0.91
N LYS A 110 -14.48 0.28 0.07
CA LYS A 110 -14.31 1.27 -1.02
C LYS A 110 -14.86 0.83 -2.37
N ARG A 111 -14.94 -0.49 -2.61
CA ARG A 111 -15.29 -1.06 -3.91
C ARG A 111 -16.35 -2.16 -3.85
N LEU A 112 -17.24 -2.13 -2.85
CA LEU A 112 -18.34 -3.10 -2.77
C LEU A 112 -19.29 -3.02 -3.98
N ASP A 113 -19.36 -1.87 -4.64
CA ASP A 113 -20.11 -1.64 -5.88
C ASP A 113 -19.70 -2.58 -7.03
N LEU A 114 -18.47 -3.10 -7.00
CA LEU A 114 -18.00 -4.05 -8.01
C LEU A 114 -18.56 -5.46 -7.84
N LEU A 115 -19.11 -5.77 -6.66
CA LEU A 115 -19.56 -7.11 -6.32
C LEU A 115 -21.01 -7.37 -6.74
N ASN A 116 -21.23 -8.61 -7.13
CA ASN A 116 -22.54 -9.26 -7.23
C ASN A 116 -22.35 -10.69 -6.70
N PHE A 117 -23.41 -11.50 -6.65
CA PHE A 117 -23.32 -12.85 -6.07
C PHE A 117 -22.26 -13.72 -6.76
N ASP A 118 -22.20 -13.72 -8.09
CA ASP A 118 -21.20 -14.50 -8.84
C ASP A 118 -19.75 -14.07 -8.51
N LYS A 119 -19.52 -12.77 -8.39
CA LYS A 119 -18.21 -12.20 -8.05
C LYS A 119 -17.83 -12.41 -6.58
N ILE A 120 -18.80 -12.51 -5.68
CA ILE A 120 -18.53 -12.87 -4.28
C ILE A 120 -17.99 -14.29 -4.23
N VAL A 121 -18.66 -15.24 -4.87
CA VAL A 121 -18.22 -16.64 -4.95
C VAL A 121 -16.80 -16.74 -5.53
N LEU A 122 -16.52 -15.98 -6.60
CA LEU A 122 -15.17 -15.92 -7.19
C LEU A 122 -14.10 -15.37 -6.24
N LEU A 123 -14.45 -14.36 -5.43
CA LEU A 123 -13.53 -13.67 -4.54
C LEU A 123 -13.27 -14.41 -3.22
N MET A 124 -14.27 -15.13 -2.71
CA MET A 124 -14.24 -15.75 -1.39
C MET A 124 -13.05 -16.66 -1.10
N PRO A 125 -12.53 -17.48 -2.05
CA PRO A 125 -11.32 -18.28 -1.81
C PRO A 125 -10.11 -17.44 -1.38
N TYR A 126 -9.96 -16.23 -1.93
CA TYR A 126 -8.87 -15.32 -1.57
C TYR A 126 -9.10 -14.65 -0.20
N VAL A 127 -10.36 -14.41 0.15
CA VAL A 127 -10.73 -13.91 1.49
C VAL A 127 -10.42 -14.99 2.53
N GLN A 128 -10.78 -16.25 2.25
CA GLN A 128 -10.49 -17.39 3.11
C GLN A 128 -8.98 -17.60 3.28
N GLU A 129 -8.20 -17.54 2.19
CA GLU A 129 -6.72 -17.59 2.25
C GLU A 129 -6.15 -16.53 3.20
N MET A 130 -6.73 -15.32 3.25
CA MET A 130 -6.29 -14.30 4.19
C MET A 130 -6.67 -14.62 5.63
N ILE A 131 -7.84 -15.22 5.87
CA ILE A 131 -8.32 -15.59 7.21
C ILE A 131 -7.46 -16.71 7.80
N ASP A 132 -7.08 -17.68 6.98
CA ASP A 132 -6.24 -18.83 7.37
C ASP A 132 -4.75 -18.49 7.41
N SER A 133 -4.38 -17.24 7.13
CA SER A 133 -3.00 -16.83 7.11
C SER A 133 -2.37 -16.83 8.50
N LYS A 134 -1.06 -17.06 8.55
CA LYS A 134 -0.27 -16.94 9.78
C LYS A 134 -0.01 -15.49 10.22
N TYR A 135 -0.33 -14.52 9.37
CA TYR A 135 -0.05 -13.10 9.61
C TYR A 135 -1.33 -12.38 10.05
N GLU A 136 -1.31 -11.76 11.23
CA GLU A 136 -2.46 -11.02 11.76
C GLU A 136 -3.00 -9.95 10.78
N THR A 137 -2.10 -9.26 10.08
CA THR A 137 -2.47 -8.23 9.09
C THR A 137 -3.29 -8.80 7.94
N HIS A 138 -3.01 -10.03 7.52
CA HIS A 138 -3.81 -10.72 6.51
C HIS A 138 -5.18 -11.06 7.08
N ASN A 139 -5.22 -11.65 8.28
CA ASN A 139 -6.47 -12.08 8.93
C ASN A 139 -7.42 -10.90 9.12
N VAL A 140 -6.91 -9.75 9.58
CA VAL A 140 -7.69 -8.51 9.72
C VAL A 140 -8.27 -8.06 8.38
N ALA A 141 -7.50 -8.11 7.29
CA ALA A 141 -7.97 -7.73 5.97
C ALA A 141 -9.04 -8.70 5.44
N GLY A 142 -8.84 -10.01 5.60
CA GLY A 142 -9.80 -11.06 5.24
C GLY A 142 -11.12 -10.90 6.01
N LEU A 143 -11.04 -10.85 7.34
CA LEU A 143 -12.21 -10.70 8.21
C LEU A 143 -13.00 -9.42 7.94
N LYS A 144 -12.32 -8.28 7.74
CA LYS A 144 -12.99 -7.02 7.37
C LYS A 144 -13.66 -7.10 6.01
N SER A 145 -13.02 -7.75 5.04
CA SER A 145 -13.60 -7.95 3.70
C SER A 145 -14.86 -8.80 3.80
N ALA A 146 -14.79 -9.97 4.46
CA ALA A 146 -15.92 -10.85 4.71
C ALA A 146 -17.07 -10.12 5.42
N LEU A 147 -16.77 -9.37 6.49
CA LEU A 147 -17.76 -8.60 7.25
C LEU A 147 -18.47 -7.56 6.39
N ASN A 148 -17.73 -6.80 5.57
CA ASN A 148 -18.31 -5.77 4.72
C ASN A 148 -19.17 -6.39 3.61
N ILE A 149 -18.74 -7.52 3.03
CA ILE A 149 -19.54 -8.27 2.05
C ILE A 149 -20.85 -8.75 2.69
N LEU A 150 -20.79 -9.41 3.85
CA LEU A 150 -22.00 -9.87 4.56
C LEU A 150 -22.94 -8.71 4.88
N ARG A 151 -22.43 -7.57 5.37
CA ARG A 151 -23.24 -6.38 5.63
C ARG A 151 -23.90 -5.83 4.36
N GLY A 152 -23.19 -5.84 3.23
CA GLY A 152 -23.70 -5.32 1.97
C GLY A 152 -24.77 -6.20 1.32
N PHE A 153 -24.69 -7.53 1.46
CA PHE A 153 -25.50 -8.47 0.68
C PHE A 153 -26.46 -9.33 1.51
N SER A 154 -26.33 -9.37 2.85
CA SER A 154 -27.18 -10.20 3.72
C SER A 154 -28.67 -9.93 3.56
N GLN A 155 -29.10 -8.68 3.51
CA GLN A 155 -30.53 -8.35 3.37
C GLN A 155 -31.08 -8.88 2.03
N SER A 156 -30.36 -8.68 0.93
CA SER A 156 -30.76 -9.19 -0.39
C SER A 156 -30.85 -10.72 -0.41
N ILE A 157 -29.91 -11.41 0.25
CA ILE A 157 -29.95 -12.87 0.40
C ILE A 157 -31.21 -13.29 1.18
N ILE A 158 -31.48 -12.64 2.32
CA ILE A 158 -32.66 -12.91 3.15
C ILE A 158 -33.95 -12.71 2.36
N ASP A 159 -34.07 -11.61 1.61
CA ASP A 159 -35.26 -11.28 0.83
C ASP A 159 -35.50 -12.32 -0.29
N ILE A 160 -34.43 -12.74 -0.98
CA ILE A 160 -34.51 -13.79 -2.01
C ILE A 160 -34.99 -15.11 -1.40
N LYS A 161 -34.45 -15.51 -0.24
CA LYS A 161 -34.85 -16.76 0.45
C LYS A 161 -36.26 -16.71 1.04
N ARG A 162 -36.76 -15.52 1.40
CA ARG A 162 -38.11 -15.33 1.95
C ARG A 162 -39.20 -15.22 0.87
N THR A 163 -38.83 -14.97 -0.37
CA THR A 163 -39.81 -14.77 -1.46
C THR A 163 -40.61 -16.05 -1.69
N ALA A 164 -41.94 -15.97 -1.48
CA ALA A 164 -42.87 -17.08 -1.61
C ALA A 164 -42.85 -17.70 -3.01
N VAL A 165 -43.10 -19.02 -3.09
CA VAL A 165 -43.26 -19.73 -4.36
C VAL A 165 -44.63 -19.35 -4.93
N MET A 166 -44.64 -18.47 -5.93
CA MET A 166 -45.83 -18.25 -6.77
C MET A 166 -45.93 -19.42 -7.76
N GLY A 167 -47.13 -19.95 -7.99
CA GLY A 167 -47.33 -21.10 -8.89
C GLY A 167 -46.81 -20.83 -10.30
N GLY A 168 -45.95 -21.70 -10.81
CA GLY A 168 -45.29 -21.60 -12.12
C GLY A 168 -43.79 -21.87 -12.04
N VAL A 169 -43.16 -22.19 -13.18
CA VAL A 169 -41.70 -22.31 -13.29
C VAL A 169 -41.13 -20.92 -13.61
N ASP A 170 -40.41 -20.32 -12.66
CA ASP A 170 -39.68 -19.06 -12.85
C ASP A 170 -38.17 -19.34 -12.77
N LEU A 171 -37.58 -19.61 -13.94
CA LEU A 171 -36.15 -19.89 -14.08
C LEU A 171 -35.25 -18.75 -13.57
N ALA A 172 -35.70 -17.49 -13.69
CA ALA A 172 -34.94 -16.34 -13.22
C ALA A 172 -34.93 -16.28 -11.68
N ARG A 173 -36.04 -16.64 -11.04
CA ARG A 173 -36.09 -16.80 -9.58
C ARG A 173 -35.22 -17.95 -9.11
N GLU A 174 -35.28 -19.10 -9.79
CA GLU A 174 -34.43 -20.26 -9.46
C GLU A 174 -32.93 -19.90 -9.56
N ASP A 175 -32.52 -19.18 -10.61
CA ASP A 175 -31.13 -18.73 -10.75
C ASP A 175 -30.72 -17.75 -9.63
N ARG A 176 -31.60 -16.80 -9.24
CA ARG A 176 -31.33 -15.90 -8.10
C ARG A 176 -31.17 -16.66 -6.78
N ILE A 177 -32.02 -17.66 -6.54
CA ILE A 177 -31.92 -18.50 -5.34
C ILE A 177 -30.62 -19.29 -5.35
N ARG A 178 -30.29 -19.94 -6.48
CA ARG A 178 -29.06 -20.69 -6.65
C ARG A 178 -27.83 -19.84 -6.37
N LYS A 179 -27.75 -18.64 -6.95
CA LYS A 179 -26.63 -17.71 -6.69
C LYS A 179 -26.53 -17.27 -5.24
N ALA A 180 -27.66 -17.07 -4.56
CA ALA A 180 -27.67 -16.76 -3.14
C ALA A 180 -27.18 -17.95 -2.30
N ASP A 181 -27.55 -19.17 -2.68
CA ASP A 181 -27.11 -20.41 -2.04
C ASP A 181 -25.61 -20.64 -2.26
N ASP A 182 -25.08 -20.39 -3.46
CA ASP A 182 -23.65 -20.45 -3.75
C ASP A 182 -22.86 -19.48 -2.84
N VAL A 183 -23.38 -18.26 -2.62
CA VAL A 183 -22.77 -17.29 -1.69
C VAL A 183 -22.83 -17.81 -0.26
N ILE A 184 -23.97 -18.35 0.19
CA ILE A 184 -24.08 -18.91 1.55
C ILE A 184 -23.04 -20.02 1.74
N GLU A 185 -22.93 -20.94 0.79
CA GLU A 185 -22.01 -22.08 0.87
C GLU A 185 -20.56 -21.63 1.08
N VAL A 186 -20.06 -20.67 0.29
CA VAL A 186 -18.67 -20.19 0.41
C VAL A 186 -18.37 -19.42 1.71
N PHE A 187 -19.39 -19.00 2.47
CA PHE A 187 -19.22 -18.39 3.79
C PHE A 187 -19.22 -19.40 4.94
N PHE A 188 -19.69 -20.63 4.70
CA PHE A 188 -19.81 -21.69 5.70
C PHE A 188 -18.90 -22.91 5.44
N GLN A 189 -18.09 -22.87 4.38
CA GLN A 189 -16.97 -23.80 4.16
C GLN A 189 -15.78 -23.43 5.06
#